data_AF-A0A1Q6V1B5-F1
#
_entry.id   AF-A0A1Q6V1B5-F1
#
_cell.length_a   1.000
_cell.length_b   1.000
_cell.length_c   1.000
_cell.angle_alpha   90.00
_cell.angle_beta   90.00
_cell.angle_gamma   90.00
#
_symmetry.space_group_name_H-M   'P 1'
#
loop_
_entity.id
_entity.type
_entity.pdbx_description
1 polymer ?
#
loop_
_entity_poly.entity_id
_entity_poly.type
_entity_poly.pdbx_seq_one_letter_code
_entity_poly.pdbx_strand_id
1 'polypeptide(L)'
;MIIVMEPKASQNNINNVVKVLENKGFKIKLNHGDVMTVIAAIGDKRLFDPNSLLSYEGVRDVKSIQEPYKLASREGKSEDTVIEFSNGVKIGGANRPVMMVGPCSVEKDIDGLIAVAQAAKEMGCQFLRGGAFKPRTSPYDFEGLEEKALQYMAQAREKTGLLVVTEVMDTLDIPLVNEYADVFQVGARNMQNFKLLKALGKTNKPVLLKRGAAATICEFLLAAEHILCNGNPNVILCERGIKGVDNKYSRNTMDLASIPIIKKYSHLPIIADPSHGTGRRYLIEPMAKASLIAGADGLMIEVHHDPDNASSDGAQSLNIEQFIETAKKINKLIGRIEYDKKHNCQV
;
A
#
# COMPACT_ATOMS: atom_id res chain seq x y z
N MET A 1 -3.83 21.93 -17.09
CA MET A 1 -4.30 22.47 -15.79
C MET A 1 -5.19 23.65 -16.08
N ILE A 2 -6.02 24.03 -15.12
CA ILE A 2 -6.93 25.17 -15.21
C ILE A 2 -6.52 26.15 -14.12
N ILE A 3 -6.21 27.38 -14.50
CA ILE A 3 -5.92 28.46 -13.58
C ILE A 3 -7.16 29.34 -13.56
N VAL A 4 -7.65 29.61 -12.36
CA VAL A 4 -8.79 30.47 -12.12
C VAL A 4 -8.27 31.79 -11.62
N MET A 5 -8.57 32.88 -12.33
CA MET A 5 -8.19 34.22 -11.91
C MET A 5 -9.24 34.81 -10.97
N GLU A 6 -8.84 35.75 -10.12
CA GLU A 6 -9.76 36.59 -9.36
C GLU A 6 -10.64 37.44 -10.31
N PRO A 7 -11.92 37.71 -9.95
CA PRO A 7 -12.84 38.52 -10.74
C PRO A 7 -12.32 39.91 -11.07
N LYS A 8 -11.47 40.46 -10.20
CA LYS A 8 -10.85 41.78 -10.36
C LYS A 8 -9.38 41.70 -10.79
N ALA A 9 -8.89 40.52 -11.21
CA ALA A 9 -7.53 40.39 -11.72
C ALA A 9 -7.34 41.31 -12.92
N SER A 10 -6.31 42.16 -12.88
CA SER A 10 -6.02 43.07 -13.99
C SER A 10 -5.53 42.31 -15.21
N GLN A 11 -5.59 42.95 -16.39
CA GLN A 11 -5.00 42.38 -17.60
C GLN A 11 -3.51 42.09 -17.43
N ASN A 12 -2.79 42.91 -16.65
CA ASN A 12 -1.38 42.66 -16.33
C ASN A 12 -1.20 41.38 -15.49
N ASN A 13 -2.08 41.13 -14.51
CA ASN A 13 -2.04 39.89 -13.74
C ASN A 13 -2.22 38.67 -14.64
N ILE A 14 -3.22 38.71 -15.54
CA ILE A 14 -3.49 37.64 -16.51
C ILE A 14 -2.27 37.43 -17.43
N ASN A 15 -1.74 38.51 -18.02
CA ASN A 15 -0.60 38.44 -18.93
C ASN A 15 0.66 37.89 -18.25
N ASN A 16 0.90 38.22 -16.99
CA ASN A 16 2.03 37.70 -16.22
C ASN A 16 1.95 36.17 -16.05
N VAL A 17 0.77 35.65 -15.72
CA VAL A 17 0.54 34.21 -15.57
C VAL A 17 0.69 33.49 -16.92
N VAL A 18 0.10 34.04 -17.99
CA VAL A 18 0.22 33.52 -19.36
C VAL A 18 1.69 33.44 -19.77
N LYS A 19 2.45 34.53 -19.60
CA LYS A 19 3.87 34.60 -19.97
C LYS A 19 4.71 33.57 -19.23
N VAL A 20 4.47 33.36 -17.95
CA VAL A 20 5.18 32.35 -17.16
C VAL A 20 4.88 30.94 -17.66
N LEU A 21 3.63 30.65 -17.99
CA LEU A 21 3.23 29.35 -18.51
C LEU A 21 3.79 29.11 -19.93
N GLU A 22 3.75 30.11 -20.81
CA GLU A 22 4.34 30.02 -22.16
C GLU A 22 5.85 29.83 -22.11
N ASN A 23 6.56 30.54 -21.21
CA ASN A 23 8.00 30.35 -20.98
C ASN A 23 8.35 28.94 -20.50
N LYS A 24 7.40 28.23 -19.89
CA LYS A 24 7.54 26.84 -19.48
C LYS A 24 7.01 25.84 -20.53
N GLY A 25 6.69 26.32 -21.73
CA GLY A 25 6.28 25.50 -22.87
C GLY A 25 4.83 25.07 -22.86
N PHE A 26 3.97 25.67 -22.01
CA PHE A 26 2.54 25.39 -22.04
C PHE A 26 1.85 26.12 -23.19
N LYS A 27 0.94 25.42 -23.88
CA LYS A 27 -0.03 26.04 -24.79
C LYS A 27 -1.19 26.59 -23.98
N ILE A 28 -1.54 27.85 -24.22
CA ILE A 28 -2.54 28.56 -23.42
C ILE A 28 -3.81 28.78 -24.22
N LYS A 29 -4.96 28.54 -23.56
CA LYS A 29 -6.27 28.96 -24.04
C LYS A 29 -6.94 29.80 -22.95
N LEU A 30 -7.09 31.09 -23.24
CA LEU A 30 -7.79 32.03 -22.37
C LEU A 30 -9.30 31.94 -22.60
N ASN A 31 -10.07 31.98 -21.52
CA ASN A 31 -11.51 32.06 -21.56
C ASN A 31 -11.97 33.17 -20.61
N HIS A 32 -12.49 34.26 -21.20
CA HIS A 32 -13.05 35.38 -20.45
C HIS A 32 -14.53 35.10 -20.19
N GLY A 33 -14.86 34.65 -18.98
CA GLY A 33 -16.25 34.53 -18.55
C GLY A 33 -16.78 35.85 -18.01
N ASP A 34 -18.10 35.95 -17.87
CA ASP A 34 -18.80 37.16 -17.40
C ASP A 34 -18.36 37.62 -16.00
N VAL A 35 -17.89 36.69 -15.18
CA VAL A 35 -17.49 36.94 -13.77
C VAL A 35 -15.99 36.80 -13.56
N MET A 36 -15.32 35.95 -14.33
CA MET A 36 -13.95 35.53 -14.03
C MET A 36 -13.26 34.98 -15.29
N THR A 37 -11.96 35.25 -15.39
CA THR A 37 -11.11 34.71 -16.45
C THR A 37 -10.54 33.36 -16.03
N VAL A 38 -10.59 32.39 -16.94
CA VAL A 38 -10.05 31.05 -16.77
C VAL A 38 -8.95 30.84 -17.80
N ILE A 39 -7.79 30.37 -17.35
CA ILE A 39 -6.63 30.06 -18.20
C ILE A 39 -6.48 28.54 -18.26
N ALA A 40 -6.69 27.94 -19.43
CA ALA A 40 -6.38 26.53 -19.66
C ALA A 40 -4.94 26.40 -20.18
N ALA A 41 -4.09 25.70 -19.43
CA ALA A 41 -2.70 25.45 -19.80
C ALA A 41 -2.49 23.97 -20.13
N ILE A 42 -2.08 23.69 -21.37
CA ILE A 42 -1.92 22.36 -21.96
C ILE A 42 -0.44 22.12 -22.23
N GLY A 43 0.16 21.14 -21.56
CA GLY A 43 1.58 20.85 -21.64
C GLY A 43 2.04 19.88 -20.55
N ASP A 44 3.33 19.53 -20.57
CA ASP A 44 3.91 18.59 -19.62
C ASP A 44 4.20 19.26 -18.27
N LYS A 45 3.51 18.82 -17.23
CA LYS A 45 3.64 19.36 -15.87
C LYS A 45 4.90 18.92 -15.12
N ARG A 46 5.66 17.94 -15.62
CA ARG A 46 6.82 17.39 -14.87
C ARG A 46 7.88 18.44 -14.52
N LEU A 47 7.89 19.56 -15.24
CA LEU A 47 8.84 20.67 -15.07
C LEU A 47 8.30 21.81 -14.21
N PHE A 48 7.07 21.71 -13.70
CA PHE A 48 6.37 22.82 -13.07
C PHE A 48 5.40 22.39 -11.99
N ASP A 49 5.62 22.85 -10.76
CA ASP A 49 4.63 22.76 -9.69
C ASP A 49 3.48 23.75 -9.94
N PRO A 50 2.25 23.28 -10.23
CA PRO A 50 1.11 24.16 -10.48
C PRO A 50 0.79 25.07 -9.29
N ASN A 51 1.08 24.64 -8.06
CA ASN A 51 0.79 25.42 -6.86
C ASN A 51 1.65 26.68 -6.76
N SER A 52 2.79 26.73 -7.47
CA SER A 52 3.59 27.95 -7.53
C SER A 52 2.86 29.09 -8.26
N LEU A 53 1.76 28.83 -8.96
CA LEU A 53 0.93 29.89 -9.55
C LEU A 53 0.03 30.57 -8.52
N LEU A 54 -0.28 29.93 -7.40
CA LEU A 54 -1.10 30.53 -6.34
C LEU A 54 -0.41 31.75 -5.70
N SER A 55 0.92 31.89 -5.84
CA SER A 55 1.64 33.08 -5.39
C SER A 55 1.58 34.26 -6.37
N TYR A 56 1.03 34.09 -7.56
CA TYR A 56 0.90 35.18 -8.53
C TYR A 56 -0.34 36.02 -8.20
N GLU A 57 -0.14 37.33 -8.12
CA GLU A 57 -1.24 38.27 -7.90
C GLU A 57 -2.34 38.07 -8.95
N GLY A 58 -3.59 37.99 -8.49
CA GLY A 58 -4.75 37.76 -9.32
C GLY A 58 -5.05 36.29 -9.62
N VAL A 59 -4.23 35.33 -9.17
CA VAL A 59 -4.58 33.90 -9.23
C VAL A 59 -5.38 33.53 -7.99
N ARG A 60 -6.57 32.95 -8.21
CA ARG A 60 -7.47 32.47 -7.16
C ARG A 60 -7.23 30.99 -6.84
N ASP A 61 -7.20 30.16 -7.87
CA ASP A 61 -7.16 28.70 -7.73
C ASP A 61 -6.46 28.06 -8.92
N VAL A 62 -5.87 26.87 -8.72
CA VAL A 62 -5.18 26.11 -9.74
C VAL A 62 -5.63 24.66 -9.66
N LYS A 63 -6.33 24.20 -10.69
CA LYS A 63 -6.84 22.83 -10.78
C LYS A 63 -6.04 22.00 -11.76
N SER A 64 -5.44 20.94 -11.26
CA SER A 64 -4.82 19.91 -12.09
C SER A 64 -5.89 18.98 -12.68
N ILE A 65 -5.91 18.84 -14.01
CA ILE A 65 -6.82 17.90 -14.69
C ILE A 65 -6.28 16.46 -14.61
N GLN A 66 -5.01 16.26 -14.94
CA GLN A 66 -4.33 14.97 -14.80
C GLN A 66 -4.01 14.66 -13.35
N GLU A 67 -4.16 13.38 -12.99
CA GLU A 67 -3.70 12.81 -11.73
C GLU A 67 -2.18 13.01 -11.55
N PRO A 68 -1.71 13.27 -10.32
CA PRO A 68 -0.30 13.56 -10.07
C PRO A 68 0.60 12.30 -10.01
N TYR A 69 0.02 11.10 -10.00
CA TYR A 69 0.72 9.80 -9.96
C TYR A 69 0.65 9.09 -11.34
N LYS A 70 1.54 9.43 -12.28
CA LYS A 70 1.42 8.97 -13.67
C LYS A 70 1.84 7.52 -13.88
N LEU A 71 2.91 7.09 -13.23
CA LEU A 71 3.44 5.72 -13.36
C LEU A 71 2.60 4.71 -12.59
N ALA A 72 1.92 5.12 -11.52
CA ALA A 72 1.00 4.28 -10.79
C ALA A 72 -0.42 4.28 -11.38
N SER A 73 -0.76 5.19 -12.29
CA SER A 73 -2.14 5.33 -12.81
C SER A 73 -2.43 4.39 -13.97
N ARG A 74 -3.72 4.04 -14.10
CA ARG A 74 -4.21 3.34 -15.29
C ARG A 74 -4.13 4.16 -16.58
N GLU A 75 -4.08 5.49 -16.46
CA GLU A 75 -3.82 6.36 -17.62
C GLU A 75 -2.41 6.14 -18.17
N GLY A 76 -1.42 5.86 -17.30
CA GLY A 76 -0.05 5.54 -17.69
C GLY A 76 0.13 4.09 -18.16
N LYS A 77 -0.61 3.15 -17.57
CA LYS A 77 -0.60 1.73 -17.93
C LYS A 77 -1.98 1.09 -17.70
N SER A 78 -2.63 0.66 -18.78
CA SER A 78 -4.00 0.17 -18.70
C SER A 78 -4.13 -1.23 -18.06
N GLU A 79 -3.13 -2.08 -18.30
CA GLU A 79 -3.07 -3.47 -17.89
C GLU A 79 -2.66 -3.62 -16.43
N ASP A 80 -3.26 -4.59 -15.73
CA ASP A 80 -2.88 -4.90 -14.34
C ASP A 80 -1.39 -5.25 -14.22
N THR A 81 -0.73 -4.69 -13.21
CA THR A 81 0.57 -5.21 -12.77
C THR A 81 0.35 -6.52 -12.05
N VAL A 82 1.05 -7.55 -12.52
CA VAL A 82 1.16 -8.85 -11.86
C VAL A 82 2.59 -9.03 -11.42
N ILE A 83 2.80 -9.23 -10.11
CA ILE A 83 4.13 -9.52 -9.56
C ILE A 83 4.24 -11.03 -9.44
N GLU A 84 5.23 -11.59 -10.14
CA GLU A 84 5.50 -13.02 -10.21
C GLU A 84 6.78 -13.36 -9.45
N PHE A 85 6.69 -14.38 -8.61
CA PHE A 85 7.81 -14.90 -7.82
C PHE A 85 8.38 -16.16 -8.47
N SER A 86 9.63 -16.50 -8.17
CA SER A 86 10.33 -17.65 -8.76
C SER A 86 9.66 -18.99 -8.52
N ASN A 87 8.85 -19.12 -7.46
CA ASN A 87 8.07 -20.32 -7.15
C ASN A 87 6.68 -20.34 -7.81
N GLY A 88 6.40 -19.42 -8.74
CA GLY A 88 5.14 -19.34 -9.49
C GLY A 88 4.00 -18.61 -8.78
N VAL A 89 4.21 -18.12 -7.55
CA VAL A 89 3.23 -17.27 -6.86
C VAL A 89 3.04 -15.97 -7.64
N LYS A 90 1.79 -15.50 -7.77
CA LYS A 90 1.43 -14.26 -8.48
C LYS A 90 0.55 -13.39 -7.61
N ILE A 91 0.79 -12.09 -7.60
CA ILE A 91 -0.04 -11.08 -6.92
C ILE A 91 -0.53 -10.07 -7.95
N GLY A 92 -1.85 -9.82 -7.96
CA GLY A 92 -2.50 -8.87 -8.87
C GLY A 92 -3.16 -9.53 -10.08
N GLY A 93 -3.83 -8.72 -10.90
CA GLY A 93 -4.54 -9.22 -12.08
C GLY A 93 -5.77 -10.05 -11.75
N ALA A 94 -6.06 -11.02 -12.61
CA ALA A 94 -7.11 -12.00 -12.40
C ALA A 94 -6.67 -13.22 -11.57
N ASN A 95 -5.48 -13.18 -10.96
CA ASN A 95 -4.93 -14.29 -10.18
C ASN A 95 -5.67 -14.49 -8.85
N ARG A 96 -5.46 -15.67 -8.26
CA ARG A 96 -5.95 -16.00 -6.92
C ARG A 96 -5.41 -15.01 -5.89
N PRO A 97 -6.25 -14.40 -5.03
CA PRO A 97 -5.78 -13.60 -3.92
C PRO A 97 -4.83 -14.38 -3.00
N VAL A 98 -3.69 -13.78 -2.66
CA VAL A 98 -2.69 -14.42 -1.79
C VAL A 98 -2.99 -14.20 -0.32
N MET A 99 -2.45 -15.06 0.55
CA MET A 99 -2.46 -14.84 2.00
C MET A 99 -1.03 -14.76 2.55
N MET A 100 -0.79 -13.71 3.32
CA MET A 100 0.45 -13.44 4.05
C MET A 100 0.17 -13.57 5.55
N VAL A 101 0.76 -14.56 6.19
CA VAL A 101 0.40 -14.96 7.55
C VAL A 101 1.65 -15.06 8.41
N GLY A 102 1.55 -14.66 9.67
CA GLY A 102 2.64 -14.80 10.63
C GLY A 102 2.56 -13.76 11.74
N PRO A 103 3.51 -13.80 12.69
CA PRO A 103 3.42 -13.01 13.90
C PRO A 103 3.73 -11.54 13.65
N CYS A 104 3.23 -10.66 14.53
CA CYS A 104 3.53 -9.22 14.48
C CYS A 104 5.03 -8.94 14.59
N SER A 105 5.71 -9.66 15.49
CA SER A 105 7.15 -9.63 15.70
C SER A 105 7.66 -11.05 15.68
N VAL A 106 8.86 -11.26 15.12
CA VAL A 106 9.53 -12.55 15.27
C VAL A 106 10.19 -12.58 16.64
N GLU A 107 9.84 -13.58 17.44
CA GLU A 107 10.26 -13.72 18.84
C GLU A 107 11.34 -14.79 18.99
N LYS A 108 11.85 -14.98 20.22
CA LYS A 108 12.95 -15.91 20.48
C LYS A 108 12.54 -17.38 20.27
N ASP A 109 11.25 -17.67 20.40
CA ASP A 109 10.68 -18.99 20.15
C ASP A 109 10.57 -19.26 18.64
N ILE A 110 11.60 -19.92 18.11
CA ILE A 110 11.65 -20.34 16.71
C ILE A 110 10.65 -21.46 16.42
N ASP A 111 10.38 -22.36 17.37
CA ASP A 111 9.46 -23.47 17.17
C ASP A 111 8.03 -22.95 17.04
N GLY A 112 7.67 -21.95 17.84
CA GLY A 112 6.42 -21.19 17.70
C GLY A 112 6.27 -20.51 16.34
N LEU A 113 7.33 -19.89 15.80
CA LEU A 113 7.32 -19.33 14.44
C LEU A 113 7.12 -20.42 13.38
N ILE A 114 7.85 -21.54 13.50
CA ILE A 114 7.76 -22.67 12.57
C ILE A 114 6.36 -23.28 12.59
N ALA A 115 5.75 -23.44 13.76
CA ALA A 115 4.38 -23.94 13.89
C ALA A 115 3.37 -23.06 13.15
N VAL A 116 3.48 -21.73 13.29
CA VAL A 116 2.65 -20.78 12.53
C VAL A 116 2.90 -20.90 11.03
N ALA A 117 4.15 -21.01 10.60
CA ALA A 117 4.50 -21.17 9.19
C ALA A 117 3.97 -22.49 8.59
N GLN A 118 4.03 -23.59 9.34
CA GLN A 118 3.46 -24.88 8.93
C GLN A 118 1.94 -24.80 8.78
N ALA A 119 1.24 -24.27 9.78
CA ALA A 119 -0.21 -24.07 9.71
C ALA A 119 -0.61 -23.17 8.52
N ALA A 120 0.15 -22.10 8.25
CA ALA A 120 -0.05 -21.24 7.09
C ALA A 120 0.12 -22.02 5.77
N LYS A 121 1.18 -22.84 5.66
CA LYS A 121 1.43 -23.67 4.48
C LYS A 121 0.33 -24.70 4.25
N GLU A 122 -0.11 -25.40 5.30
CA GLU A 122 -1.21 -26.37 5.26
C GLU A 122 -2.52 -25.74 4.81
N MET A 123 -2.76 -24.49 5.22
CA MET A 123 -3.93 -23.72 4.78
C MET A 123 -3.77 -23.07 3.40
N GLY A 124 -2.67 -23.33 2.69
CA GLY A 124 -2.44 -22.85 1.34
C GLY A 124 -2.09 -21.37 1.27
N CYS A 125 -1.50 -20.78 2.32
CA CYS A 125 -0.89 -19.46 2.24
C CYS A 125 0.40 -19.48 1.40
N GLN A 126 0.78 -18.32 0.88
CA GLN A 126 1.95 -18.17 0.01
C GLN A 126 3.12 -17.51 0.73
N PHE A 127 2.85 -16.69 1.75
CA PHE A 127 3.85 -15.88 2.42
C PHE A 127 3.83 -16.07 3.94
N LEU A 128 5.02 -16.11 4.52
CA LEU A 128 5.28 -15.88 5.93
C LEU A 128 5.60 -14.40 6.13
N ARG A 129 4.82 -13.71 6.96
CA ARG A 129 5.11 -12.33 7.40
C ARG A 129 5.70 -12.32 8.80
N GLY A 130 6.61 -11.40 9.08
CA GLY A 130 7.23 -11.28 10.41
C GLY A 130 7.96 -9.96 10.58
N GLY A 131 7.85 -9.34 11.74
CA GLY A 131 8.60 -8.11 12.04
C GLY A 131 9.95 -8.44 12.65
N ALA A 132 11.03 -8.27 11.90
CA ALA A 132 12.40 -8.39 12.43
C ALA A 132 12.83 -7.15 13.23
N PHE A 133 12.40 -5.98 12.77
CA PHE A 133 12.61 -4.69 13.40
C PHE A 133 11.25 -4.06 13.75
N LYS A 134 11.14 -3.43 14.93
CA LYS A 134 9.88 -2.89 15.43
C LYS A 134 9.97 -1.39 15.70
N PRO A 135 9.18 -0.55 15.00
CA PRO A 135 9.10 0.87 15.31
C PRO A 135 8.19 1.06 16.52
N ARG A 136 8.78 1.10 17.71
CA ARG A 136 8.05 1.25 18.97
C ARG A 136 7.90 2.72 19.34
N THR A 137 6.76 3.05 19.93
CA THR A 137 6.51 4.40 20.47
C THR A 137 7.28 4.62 21.76
N SER A 138 7.45 3.57 22.57
CA SER A 138 8.27 3.57 23.77
C SER A 138 9.63 2.91 23.48
N PRO A 139 10.76 3.48 23.97
CA PRO A 139 12.09 2.86 23.82
C PRO A 139 12.33 1.66 24.74
N TYR A 140 11.41 1.36 25.66
CA TYR A 140 11.52 0.19 26.58
C TYR A 140 10.78 -1.05 26.06
N ASP A 141 10.09 -0.88 24.95
CA ASP A 141 9.35 -1.93 24.30
C ASP A 141 10.29 -2.85 23.51
N PHE A 142 9.89 -4.10 23.26
CA PHE A 142 10.63 -5.01 22.39
C PHE A 142 10.85 -4.42 20.98
N GLU A 143 12.12 -4.21 20.62
CA GLU A 143 12.58 -3.58 19.36
C GLU A 143 12.72 -4.56 18.19
N GLY A 144 12.66 -5.87 18.46
CA GLY A 144 12.87 -6.94 17.48
C GLY A 144 14.12 -7.77 17.78
N LEU A 145 14.33 -8.85 17.02
CA LEU A 145 15.58 -9.63 17.05
C LEU A 145 16.51 -9.30 15.88
N GLU A 146 16.16 -8.29 15.07
CA GLU A 146 16.96 -7.81 13.94
C GLU A 146 17.35 -8.96 12.99
N GLU A 147 18.63 -9.11 12.66
CA GLU A 147 19.12 -10.17 11.78
C GLU A 147 18.72 -11.58 12.26
N LYS A 148 18.72 -11.82 13.57
CA LYS A 148 18.36 -13.14 14.11
C LYS A 148 16.91 -13.51 13.77
N ALA A 149 16.01 -12.53 13.77
CA ALA A 149 14.64 -12.74 13.30
C ALA A 149 14.59 -13.07 11.80
N LEU A 150 15.41 -12.42 10.97
CA LEU A 150 15.50 -12.69 9.54
C LEU A 150 16.01 -14.12 9.27
N GLN A 151 17.02 -14.57 10.03
CA GLN A 151 17.53 -15.94 9.99
C GLN A 151 16.45 -16.96 10.36
N TYR A 152 15.64 -16.69 11.40
CA TYR A 152 14.52 -17.56 11.79
C TYR A 152 13.46 -17.64 10.69
N MET A 153 13.12 -16.52 10.06
CA MET A 153 12.20 -16.51 8.92
C MET A 153 12.75 -17.29 7.72
N ALA A 154 14.05 -17.22 7.46
CA ALA A 154 14.69 -18.02 6.41
C ALA A 154 14.61 -19.53 6.71
N GLN A 155 14.85 -19.95 7.95
CA GLN A 155 14.68 -21.35 8.36
C GLN A 155 13.22 -21.82 8.20
N ALA A 156 12.25 -20.98 8.57
CA ALA A 156 10.84 -21.28 8.37
C ALA A 156 10.49 -21.38 6.87
N ARG A 157 11.06 -20.52 6.01
CA ARG A 157 10.96 -20.62 4.55
C ARG A 157 11.54 -21.93 4.03
N GLU A 158 12.73 -22.33 4.46
CA GLU A 158 13.36 -23.59 4.03
C GLU A 158 12.47 -24.81 4.34
N LYS A 159 11.81 -24.80 5.50
CA LYS A 159 10.92 -25.89 5.93
C LYS A 159 9.57 -25.92 5.21
N THR A 160 9.05 -24.79 4.76
CA THR A 160 7.66 -24.66 4.30
C THR A 160 7.52 -24.23 2.83
N GLY A 161 8.57 -23.68 2.25
CA GLY A 161 8.57 -23.02 0.94
C GLY A 161 7.75 -21.72 0.89
N LEU A 162 7.37 -21.14 2.04
CA LEU A 162 6.68 -19.86 2.10
C LEU A 162 7.64 -18.70 1.79
N LEU A 163 7.21 -17.77 0.96
CA LEU A 163 7.96 -16.54 0.68
C LEU A 163 7.96 -15.61 1.91
N VAL A 164 9.04 -14.87 2.11
CA VAL A 164 9.22 -14.00 3.29
C VAL A 164 8.83 -12.56 2.97
N VAL A 165 7.94 -11.99 3.79
CA VAL A 165 7.65 -10.54 3.82
C VAL A 165 8.03 -9.98 5.18
N THR A 166 8.93 -9.01 5.20
CA THR A 166 9.39 -8.37 6.45
C THR A 166 9.61 -6.87 6.25
N GLU A 167 9.49 -6.11 7.32
CA GLU A 167 9.56 -4.65 7.27
C GLU A 167 11.00 -4.14 7.23
N VAL A 168 11.23 -3.14 6.37
CA VAL A 168 12.45 -2.34 6.34
C VAL A 168 12.13 -0.96 6.91
N MET A 169 12.85 -0.55 7.95
CA MET A 169 12.60 0.73 8.62
C MET A 169 13.56 1.83 8.18
N ASP A 170 14.81 1.47 7.89
CA ASP A 170 15.84 2.39 7.43
C ASP A 170 16.46 1.95 6.10
N THR A 171 17.01 2.92 5.37
CA THR A 171 17.83 2.68 4.18
C THR A 171 19.07 1.84 4.44
N LEU A 172 19.65 1.91 5.65
CA LEU A 172 20.83 1.14 6.05
C LEU A 172 20.53 -0.35 6.20
N ASP A 173 19.29 -0.71 6.51
CA ASP A 173 18.88 -2.12 6.69
C ASP A 173 18.58 -2.82 5.36
N ILE A 174 18.45 -2.06 4.25
CA ILE A 174 18.09 -2.62 2.94
C ILE A 174 19.02 -3.78 2.53
N PRO A 175 20.37 -3.65 2.56
CA PRO A 175 21.25 -4.73 2.15
C PRO A 175 21.03 -6.01 2.98
N LEU A 176 20.92 -5.86 4.31
CA LEU A 176 20.70 -6.99 5.21
C LEU A 176 19.35 -7.66 4.94
N VAL A 177 18.27 -6.89 4.93
CA VAL A 177 16.92 -7.44 4.69
C VAL A 177 16.82 -8.04 3.29
N ASN A 178 17.56 -7.50 2.31
CA ASN A 178 17.63 -8.05 0.95
C ASN A 178 18.17 -9.48 0.92
N GLU A 179 18.99 -9.93 1.86
CA GLU A 179 19.48 -11.31 1.87
C GLU A 179 18.37 -12.31 2.23
N TYR A 180 17.41 -11.89 3.06
CA TYR A 180 16.43 -12.78 3.67
C TYR A 180 15.01 -12.60 3.12
N ALA A 181 14.60 -11.40 2.72
CA ALA A 181 13.22 -11.12 2.34
C ALA A 181 12.93 -11.39 0.86
N ASP A 182 11.75 -11.91 0.54
CA ASP A 182 11.26 -11.98 -0.84
C ASP A 182 10.49 -10.70 -1.23
N VAL A 183 9.93 -10.00 -0.24
CA VAL A 183 9.23 -8.72 -0.39
C VAL A 183 9.63 -7.78 0.75
N PHE A 184 10.01 -6.55 0.42
CA PHE A 184 10.19 -5.49 1.41
C PHE A 184 8.83 -4.92 1.83
N GLN A 185 8.51 -4.91 3.12
CA GLN A 185 7.38 -4.14 3.63
C GLN A 185 7.85 -2.74 4.05
N VAL A 186 7.12 -1.72 3.64
CA VAL A 186 7.19 -0.37 4.22
C VAL A 186 5.95 -0.19 5.08
N GLY A 187 6.14 -0.05 6.39
CA GLY A 187 5.06 0.16 7.33
C GLY A 187 4.37 1.52 7.17
N ALA A 188 3.15 1.63 7.69
CA ALA A 188 2.30 2.81 7.56
C ALA A 188 2.96 4.11 8.07
N ARG A 189 3.84 4.02 9.08
CA ARG A 189 4.59 5.17 9.62
C ARG A 189 5.66 5.69 8.66
N ASN A 190 6.17 4.83 7.79
CA ASN A 190 7.19 5.13 6.79
C ASN A 190 6.61 5.35 5.39
N MET A 191 5.28 5.38 5.21
CA MET A 191 4.66 5.58 3.89
C MET A 191 5.15 6.87 3.21
N GLN A 192 5.48 7.93 3.98
CA GLN A 192 6.02 9.20 3.46
C GLN A 192 7.51 9.39 3.78
N ASN A 193 8.23 8.32 4.17
CA ASN A 193 9.67 8.36 4.28
C ASN A 193 10.28 8.30 2.86
N PHE A 194 10.25 9.42 2.14
CA PHE A 194 10.66 9.46 0.73
C PHE A 194 12.13 9.08 0.49
N LYS A 195 13.00 9.22 1.48
CA LYS A 195 14.38 8.72 1.39
C LYS A 195 14.40 7.19 1.29
N LEU A 196 13.64 6.52 2.16
CA LEU A 196 13.47 5.08 2.12
C LEU A 196 12.81 4.62 0.81
N LEU A 197 11.70 5.26 0.39
CA LEU A 197 11.00 4.88 -0.85
C LEU A 197 11.90 5.00 -2.09
N LYS A 198 12.69 6.09 -2.19
CA LYS A 198 13.65 6.28 -3.29
C LYS A 198 14.76 5.23 -3.29
N ALA A 199 15.23 4.83 -2.10
CA ALA A 199 16.24 3.79 -1.98
C ALA A 199 15.68 2.42 -2.41
N LEU A 200 14.47 2.07 -1.96
CA LEU A 200 13.78 0.84 -2.37
C LEU A 200 13.44 0.82 -3.86
N GLY A 201 13.18 2.00 -4.45
CA GLY A 201 13.01 2.18 -5.89
C GLY A 201 14.23 1.80 -6.73
N LYS A 202 15.43 1.77 -6.13
CA LYS A 202 16.68 1.35 -6.78
C LYS A 202 16.98 -0.14 -6.60
N THR A 203 16.09 -0.88 -5.95
CA THR A 203 16.20 -2.33 -5.75
C THR A 203 15.32 -3.07 -6.75
N ASN A 204 15.54 -4.38 -6.91
CA ASN A 204 14.75 -5.22 -7.82
C ASN A 204 13.67 -6.06 -7.09
N LYS A 205 13.62 -6.02 -5.75
CA LYS A 205 12.65 -6.80 -4.98
C LYS A 205 11.31 -6.09 -4.91
N PRO A 206 10.19 -6.81 -4.89
CA PRO A 206 8.88 -6.21 -4.68
C PRO A 206 8.80 -5.43 -3.36
N VAL A 207 8.05 -4.33 -3.38
CA VAL A 207 7.81 -3.47 -2.22
C VAL A 207 6.32 -3.46 -1.89
N LEU A 208 5.98 -3.96 -0.70
CA LEU A 208 4.66 -3.84 -0.11
C LEU A 208 4.57 -2.54 0.68
N LEU A 209 3.82 -1.56 0.16
CA LEU A 209 3.64 -0.25 0.74
C LEU A 209 2.32 -0.20 1.51
N LYS A 210 2.39 -0.07 2.84
CA LYS A 210 1.20 0.12 3.68
C LYS A 210 0.73 1.58 3.64
N ARG A 211 -0.57 1.78 3.48
CA ARG A 211 -1.19 3.11 3.56
C ARG A 211 -0.96 3.74 4.94
N GLY A 212 -0.56 5.01 4.96
CA GLY A 212 -0.41 5.80 6.18
C GLY A 212 -1.77 6.07 6.83
N ALA A 213 -1.81 6.12 8.17
CA ALA A 213 -3.08 6.23 8.90
C ALA A 213 -3.86 7.52 8.60
N ALA A 214 -3.22 8.59 8.14
CA ALA A 214 -3.89 9.83 7.75
C ALA A 214 -3.80 10.13 6.25
N ALA A 215 -3.31 9.16 5.45
CA ALA A 215 -3.07 9.38 4.04
C ALA A 215 -4.35 9.30 3.21
N THR A 216 -4.55 10.28 2.34
CA THR A 216 -5.49 10.18 1.22
C THR A 216 -5.03 9.11 0.23
N ILE A 217 -5.95 8.65 -0.65
CA ILE A 217 -5.60 7.71 -1.72
C ILE A 217 -4.59 8.33 -2.69
N CYS A 218 -4.71 9.63 -2.98
CA CYS A 218 -3.77 10.34 -3.84
C CYS A 218 -2.35 10.36 -3.24
N GLU A 219 -2.19 10.69 -1.96
CA GLU A 219 -0.90 10.65 -1.28
C GLU A 219 -0.31 9.23 -1.22
N PHE A 220 -1.17 8.22 -1.08
CA PHE A 220 -0.75 6.83 -1.09
C PHE A 220 -0.22 6.39 -2.46
N LEU A 221 -0.90 6.75 -3.54
CA LEU A 221 -0.44 6.49 -4.91
C LEU A 221 0.81 7.31 -5.27
N LEU A 222 0.94 8.54 -4.77
CA LEU A 222 2.17 9.34 -4.90
C LEU A 222 3.35 8.73 -4.14
N ALA A 223 3.11 8.11 -2.98
CA ALA A 223 4.16 7.36 -2.28
C ALA A 223 4.62 6.13 -3.10
N ALA A 224 3.70 5.44 -3.77
CA ALA A 224 4.06 4.38 -4.73
C ALA A 224 4.83 4.94 -5.94
N GLU A 225 4.41 6.10 -6.47
CA GLU A 225 5.07 6.81 -7.57
C GLU A 225 6.56 7.08 -7.26
N HIS A 226 6.91 7.38 -6.01
CA HIS A 226 8.30 7.56 -5.59
C HIS A 226 9.15 6.30 -5.76
N ILE A 227 8.58 5.11 -5.57
CA ILE A 227 9.28 3.84 -5.81
C ILE A 227 9.40 3.60 -7.33
N LEU A 228 8.28 3.72 -8.05
CA LEU A 228 8.19 3.47 -9.49
C LEU A 228 9.14 4.38 -10.29
N CYS A 229 9.16 5.68 -9.99
CA CYS A 229 9.98 6.64 -10.73
C CYS A 229 11.48 6.50 -10.48
N ASN A 230 11.89 5.74 -9.46
CA ASN A 230 13.29 5.43 -9.17
C ASN A 230 13.75 4.09 -9.76
N GLY A 231 12.87 3.35 -10.45
CA GLY A 231 13.24 2.21 -11.29
C GLY A 231 12.59 0.87 -10.93
N ASN A 232 11.92 0.76 -9.78
CA ASN A 232 11.32 -0.50 -9.33
C ASN A 232 9.82 -0.54 -9.66
N PRO A 233 9.38 -1.36 -10.64
CA PRO A 233 7.98 -1.43 -11.04
C PRO A 233 7.12 -2.32 -10.12
N ASN A 234 7.74 -3.03 -9.17
CA ASN A 234 7.11 -4.10 -8.40
C ASN A 234 6.55 -3.57 -7.07
N VAL A 235 5.49 -2.76 -7.13
CA VAL A 235 4.85 -2.20 -5.93
C VAL A 235 3.52 -2.90 -5.64
N ILE A 236 3.32 -3.31 -4.38
CA ILE A 236 2.07 -3.86 -3.83
C ILE A 236 1.52 -2.85 -2.84
N LEU A 237 0.29 -2.41 -3.03
CA LEU A 237 -0.40 -1.53 -2.11
C LEU A 237 -1.06 -2.36 -0.99
N CYS A 238 -1.09 -1.84 0.23
CA CYS A 238 -1.77 -2.49 1.36
C CYS A 238 -2.66 -1.50 2.12
N GLU A 239 -3.98 -1.68 2.01
CA GLU A 239 -4.98 -0.98 2.82
C GLU A 239 -4.98 -1.58 4.24
N ARG A 240 -4.85 -0.72 5.26
CA ARG A 240 -4.65 -1.14 6.65
C ARG A 240 -5.39 -0.25 7.66
N GLY A 241 -6.41 0.45 7.19
CA GLY A 241 -7.21 1.40 7.92
C GLY A 241 -6.57 2.79 8.06
N ILE A 242 -7.44 3.79 8.03
CA ILE A 242 -7.14 5.19 8.34
C ILE A 242 -7.60 5.53 9.76
N LYS A 243 -7.10 6.63 10.31
CA LYS A 243 -7.46 7.11 11.63
C LYS A 243 -8.95 7.45 11.65
N GLY A 244 -9.71 6.68 12.40
CA GLY A 244 -11.14 6.91 12.62
C GLY A 244 -11.40 8.01 13.65
N VAL A 245 -12.67 8.37 13.78
CA VAL A 245 -13.17 9.25 14.84
C VAL A 245 -13.43 8.49 16.14
N ASP A 246 -13.86 7.23 16.05
CA ASP A 246 -14.11 6.34 17.19
C ASP A 246 -13.04 5.24 17.24
N ASN A 247 -12.23 5.26 18.30
CA ASN A 247 -11.17 4.29 18.54
C ASN A 247 -11.53 3.24 19.61
N LYS A 248 -12.74 3.29 20.17
CA LYS A 248 -13.17 2.36 21.23
C LYS A 248 -13.33 0.94 20.68
N TYR A 249 -13.96 0.82 19.51
CA TYR A 249 -14.32 -0.48 18.93
C TYR A 249 -13.32 -0.97 17.87
N SER A 250 -12.56 -0.08 17.24
CA SER A 250 -11.53 -0.41 16.25
C SER A 250 -10.33 0.54 16.33
N ARG A 251 -9.11 0.01 16.18
CA ARG A 251 -7.86 0.81 16.17
C ARG A 251 -7.83 1.82 15.03
N ASN A 252 -8.23 1.39 13.82
CA ASN A 252 -8.37 2.23 12.64
C ASN A 252 -9.74 1.92 11.98
N THR A 253 -10.20 2.82 11.13
CA THR A 253 -11.35 2.60 10.26
C THR A 253 -10.84 2.02 8.94
N MET A 254 -11.19 0.75 8.66
CA MET A 254 -10.89 0.11 7.38
C MET A 254 -11.64 0.83 6.25
N ASP A 255 -10.90 1.50 5.37
CA ASP A 255 -11.46 2.18 4.21
C ASP A 255 -11.63 1.17 3.06
N LEU A 256 -12.65 0.32 3.15
CA LEU A 256 -12.89 -0.73 2.14
C LEU A 256 -13.15 -0.16 0.73
N ALA A 257 -13.64 1.08 0.64
CA ALA A 257 -13.85 1.75 -0.64
C ALA A 257 -12.52 2.06 -1.35
N SER A 258 -11.41 2.17 -0.62
CA SER A 258 -10.09 2.42 -1.21
C SER A 258 -9.67 1.32 -2.17
N ILE A 259 -10.06 0.07 -1.90
CA ILE A 259 -9.73 -1.10 -2.73
C ILE A 259 -10.29 -0.95 -4.16
N PRO A 260 -11.62 -0.84 -4.39
CA PRO A 260 -12.15 -0.68 -5.75
C PRO A 260 -11.79 0.68 -6.38
N ILE A 261 -11.60 1.74 -5.58
CA ILE A 261 -11.10 3.03 -6.09
C ILE A 261 -9.71 2.85 -6.68
N ILE A 262 -8.78 2.24 -5.92
CA ILE A 262 -7.42 1.98 -6.38
C ILE A 262 -7.44 1.04 -7.58
N LYS A 263 -8.24 -0.05 -7.57
CA LYS A 263 -8.37 -0.93 -8.75
C LYS A 263 -8.89 -0.18 -9.98
N LYS A 264 -9.68 0.88 -9.83
CA LYS A 264 -10.16 1.71 -10.95
C LYS A 264 -9.10 2.68 -11.47
N TYR A 265 -8.34 3.33 -10.58
CA TYR A 265 -7.42 4.41 -10.97
C TYR A 265 -5.96 3.99 -11.09
N SER A 266 -5.57 2.86 -10.52
CA SER A 266 -4.23 2.29 -10.55
C SER A 266 -4.24 0.86 -11.07
N HIS A 267 -3.15 0.48 -11.74
CA HIS A 267 -2.91 -0.91 -12.17
C HIS A 267 -2.15 -1.73 -11.12
N LEU A 268 -1.70 -1.11 -10.02
CA LEU A 268 -0.93 -1.80 -8.99
C LEU A 268 -1.83 -2.78 -8.19
N PRO A 269 -1.29 -3.94 -7.80
CA PRO A 269 -2.02 -4.84 -6.91
C PRO A 269 -2.28 -4.18 -5.54
N ILE A 270 -3.45 -4.44 -4.96
CA ILE A 270 -3.81 -3.97 -3.62
C ILE A 270 -4.30 -5.10 -2.73
N ILE A 271 -3.65 -5.28 -1.59
CA ILE A 271 -4.04 -6.22 -0.54
C ILE A 271 -4.66 -5.48 0.66
N ALA A 272 -5.22 -6.23 1.61
CA ALA A 272 -5.74 -5.68 2.86
C ALA A 272 -5.12 -6.31 4.11
N ASP A 273 -4.91 -5.50 5.15
CA ASP A 273 -4.45 -5.91 6.49
C ASP A 273 -5.56 -5.64 7.52
N PRO A 274 -6.49 -6.60 7.72
CA PRO A 274 -7.56 -6.46 8.69
C PRO A 274 -7.07 -6.54 10.16
N SER A 275 -5.90 -7.12 10.42
CA SER A 275 -5.33 -7.22 11.77
C SER A 275 -4.97 -5.84 12.32
N HIS A 276 -4.14 -5.08 11.60
CA HIS A 276 -3.80 -3.72 11.99
C HIS A 276 -4.89 -2.70 11.65
N GLY A 277 -5.68 -2.99 10.62
CA GLY A 277 -6.87 -2.24 10.25
C GLY A 277 -7.86 -2.11 11.38
N THR A 278 -8.17 -3.22 12.04
CA THR A 278 -9.19 -3.23 13.09
C THR A 278 -8.58 -3.20 14.49
N GLY A 279 -7.39 -3.80 14.68
CA GLY A 279 -6.79 -4.03 15.99
C GLY A 279 -7.61 -4.94 16.91
N ARG A 280 -8.55 -5.73 16.35
CA ARG A 280 -9.43 -6.63 17.11
C ARG A 280 -9.54 -7.97 16.41
N ARG A 281 -9.21 -9.04 17.14
CA ARG A 281 -9.21 -10.41 16.64
C ARG A 281 -10.53 -10.82 15.97
N TYR A 282 -11.66 -10.54 16.61
CA TYR A 282 -12.99 -10.92 16.10
C TYR A 282 -13.41 -10.18 14.82
N LEU A 283 -12.76 -9.06 14.48
CA LEU A 283 -13.02 -8.30 13.26
C LEU A 283 -12.18 -8.78 12.07
N ILE A 284 -11.18 -9.64 12.28
CA ILE A 284 -10.28 -10.11 11.22
C ILE A 284 -11.04 -10.87 10.14
N GLU A 285 -11.81 -11.90 10.51
CA GLU A 285 -12.57 -12.72 9.56
C GLU A 285 -13.56 -11.89 8.71
N PRO A 286 -14.48 -11.09 9.29
CA PRO A 286 -15.43 -10.33 8.49
C PRO A 286 -14.75 -9.29 7.59
N MET A 287 -13.73 -8.57 8.08
CA MET A 287 -13.04 -7.56 7.28
C MET A 287 -12.17 -8.19 6.18
N ALA A 288 -11.55 -9.34 6.43
CA ALA A 288 -10.85 -10.10 5.40
C ALA A 288 -11.79 -10.47 4.24
N LYS A 289 -12.98 -11.01 4.55
CA LYS A 289 -13.98 -11.36 3.54
C LYS A 289 -14.46 -10.13 2.79
N ALA A 290 -14.76 -9.04 3.49
CA ALA A 290 -15.21 -7.80 2.88
C ALA A 290 -14.17 -7.22 1.90
N SER A 291 -12.89 -7.22 2.28
CA SER A 291 -11.79 -6.78 1.41
C SER A 291 -11.66 -7.62 0.14
N LEU A 292 -11.80 -8.96 0.25
CA LEU A 292 -11.77 -9.85 -0.91
C LEU A 292 -12.94 -9.58 -1.87
N ILE A 293 -14.15 -9.39 -1.34
CA ILE A 293 -15.33 -9.01 -2.14
C ILE A 293 -15.14 -7.63 -2.80
N ALA A 294 -14.51 -6.68 -2.08
CA ALA A 294 -14.18 -5.37 -2.63
C ALA A 294 -13.11 -5.41 -3.73
N GLY A 295 -12.46 -6.56 -3.94
CA GLY A 295 -11.53 -6.80 -5.04
C GLY A 295 -10.05 -6.81 -4.63
N ALA A 296 -9.73 -7.03 -3.35
CA ALA A 296 -8.34 -7.13 -2.90
C ALA A 296 -7.63 -8.34 -3.53
N ASP A 297 -6.39 -8.14 -3.94
CA ASP A 297 -5.49 -9.13 -4.53
C ASP A 297 -4.79 -10.00 -3.48
N GLY A 298 -5.11 -9.80 -2.20
CA GLY A 298 -4.58 -10.61 -1.10
C GLY A 298 -4.92 -10.06 0.28
N LEU A 299 -4.48 -10.79 1.29
CA LEU A 299 -4.69 -10.50 2.72
C LEU A 299 -3.39 -10.65 3.50
N MET A 300 -3.19 -9.78 4.49
CA MET A 300 -2.14 -9.91 5.49
C MET A 300 -2.78 -10.06 6.88
N ILE A 301 -2.54 -11.20 7.54
CA ILE A 301 -3.18 -11.55 8.81
C ILE A 301 -2.12 -11.89 9.86
N GLU A 302 -2.27 -11.32 11.05
CA GLU A 302 -1.42 -11.63 12.20
C GLU A 302 -1.87 -12.91 12.91
N VAL A 303 -0.92 -13.83 13.06
CA VAL A 303 -1.12 -15.11 13.75
C VAL A 303 0.08 -15.33 14.67
N HIS A 304 -0.20 -15.67 15.92
CA HIS A 304 0.81 -16.00 16.93
C HIS A 304 0.49 -17.39 17.51
N HIS A 305 1.51 -18.17 17.86
CA HIS A 305 1.29 -19.49 18.48
C HIS A 305 0.70 -19.35 19.89
N ASP A 306 1.12 -18.33 20.63
CA ASP A 306 0.62 -17.99 21.97
C ASP A 306 0.30 -16.49 22.08
N PRO A 307 -0.85 -16.01 21.56
CA PRO A 307 -1.13 -14.58 21.50
C PRO A 307 -1.18 -13.87 22.87
N ASP A 308 -1.47 -14.60 23.95
CA ASP A 308 -1.66 -14.01 25.28
C ASP A 308 -0.31 -13.59 25.90
N ASN A 309 0.79 -14.23 25.48
CA ASN A 309 2.16 -13.90 25.90
C ASN A 309 3.00 -13.21 24.81
N ALA A 310 2.38 -12.78 23.71
CA ALA A 310 3.09 -12.14 22.61
C ALA A 310 3.77 -10.83 23.03
N SER A 311 5.00 -10.61 22.57
CA SER A 311 5.83 -9.41 22.81
C SER A 311 5.28 -8.14 22.14
N SER A 312 4.32 -8.31 21.23
CA SER A 312 3.61 -7.22 20.57
C SER A 312 2.27 -7.70 20.00
N ASP A 313 1.23 -6.86 20.07
CA ASP A 313 0.02 -7.02 19.25
C ASP A 313 -0.74 -8.35 19.46
N GLY A 314 -0.60 -8.97 20.64
CA GLY A 314 -1.32 -10.20 21.03
C GLY A 314 -2.85 -10.06 20.99
N ALA A 315 -3.36 -8.89 21.35
CA ALA A 315 -4.80 -8.59 21.39
C ALA A 315 -5.51 -8.70 20.03
N GLN A 316 -4.79 -8.49 18.92
CA GLN A 316 -5.35 -8.71 17.57
C GLN A 316 -4.90 -10.00 16.91
N SER A 317 -3.78 -10.60 17.32
CA SER A 317 -3.23 -11.79 16.68
C SER A 317 -4.17 -12.98 16.90
N LEU A 318 -4.51 -13.73 15.86
CA LEU A 318 -5.21 -15.02 16.00
C LEU A 318 -4.25 -16.06 16.58
N ASN A 319 -4.76 -17.02 17.37
CA ASN A 319 -4.01 -18.25 17.60
C ASN A 319 -4.10 -19.18 16.37
N ILE A 320 -3.36 -20.29 16.39
CA ILE A 320 -3.29 -21.22 15.25
C ILE A 320 -4.66 -21.83 14.94
N GLU A 321 -5.43 -22.25 15.94
CA GLU A 321 -6.75 -22.86 15.74
C GLU A 321 -7.73 -21.87 15.11
N GLN A 322 -7.80 -20.65 15.65
CA GLN A 322 -8.63 -19.55 15.13
C GLN A 322 -8.23 -19.18 13.70
N PHE A 323 -6.92 -19.18 13.41
CA PHE A 323 -6.42 -18.95 12.07
C PHE A 323 -6.87 -20.05 11.11
N ILE A 324 -6.73 -21.34 11.46
CA ILE A 324 -7.15 -22.46 10.61
C ILE A 324 -8.64 -22.36 10.27
N GLU A 325 -9.50 -22.07 11.25
CA GLU A 325 -10.93 -21.87 11.01
C GLU A 325 -11.21 -20.68 10.09
N THR A 326 -10.55 -19.55 10.34
CA THR A 326 -10.67 -18.33 9.54
C THR A 326 -10.22 -18.57 8.10
N ALA A 327 -9.07 -19.21 7.92
CA ALA A 327 -8.48 -19.51 6.62
C ALA A 327 -9.34 -20.48 5.80
N LYS A 328 -9.96 -21.50 6.43
CA LYS A 328 -10.92 -22.39 5.76
C LYS A 328 -12.09 -21.61 5.17
N LYS A 329 -12.67 -20.68 5.95
CA LYS A 329 -13.80 -19.85 5.50
C LYS A 329 -13.37 -18.86 4.41
N ILE A 330 -12.18 -18.27 4.52
CA ILE A 330 -11.59 -17.38 3.50
C ILE A 330 -11.33 -18.15 2.20
N ASN A 331 -10.69 -19.32 2.25
CA ASN A 331 -10.42 -20.14 1.07
C ASN A 331 -11.70 -20.58 0.36
N LYS A 332 -12.76 -20.92 1.11
CA LYS A 332 -14.08 -21.21 0.54
C LYS A 332 -14.64 -20.00 -0.22
N LEU A 333 -14.52 -18.80 0.35
CA LEU A 333 -14.94 -17.57 -0.32
C LEU A 333 -14.12 -17.28 -1.58
N ILE A 334 -12.80 -17.42 -1.52
CA ILE A 334 -11.93 -17.21 -2.69
C ILE A 334 -12.33 -18.16 -3.82
N GLY A 335 -12.57 -19.44 -3.52
CA GLY A 335 -13.04 -20.40 -4.52
C GLY A 335 -14.36 -19.99 -5.17
N ARG A 336 -15.26 -19.34 -4.42
CA ARG A 336 -16.50 -18.79 -4.97
C ARG A 336 -16.24 -17.58 -5.88
N ILE A 337 -15.38 -16.65 -5.45
CA ILE A 337 -14.99 -15.47 -6.26
C ILE A 337 -14.35 -15.92 -7.58
N GLU A 338 -13.46 -16.91 -7.54
CA GLU A 338 -12.81 -17.48 -8.73
C GLU A 338 -13.82 -18.14 -9.67
N TYR A 339 -14.79 -18.88 -9.11
CA TYR A 339 -15.88 -19.47 -9.89
C TYR A 339 -16.69 -18.38 -10.59
N ASP A 340 -17.10 -17.34 -9.86
CA ASP A 340 -17.91 -16.24 -10.42
C ASP A 340 -17.13 -15.48 -11.51
N LYS A 341 -15.82 -15.22 -11.33
CA LYS A 341 -14.97 -14.59 -12.37
C LYS A 341 -14.89 -15.42 -13.66
N LYS A 342 -14.84 -16.75 -13.55
CA LYS A 342 -14.75 -17.65 -14.72
C LYS A 342 -16.09 -17.79 -15.47
N HIS A 343 -17.22 -17.65 -14.77
CA HIS A 343 -18.55 -17.96 -15.33
C HIS A 343 -19.45 -16.74 -15.54
N ASN A 344 -19.14 -15.58 -14.95
CA ASN A 344 -19.87 -14.31 -15.17
C ASN A 344 -19.16 -13.34 -16.14
N CYS A 345 -18.31 -13.84 -17.04
CA CYS A 345 -17.81 -13.06 -18.19
C CYS A 345 -18.91 -12.85 -19.26
N GLN A 346 -20.11 -12.42 -18.87
CA GLN A 346 -21.13 -11.80 -19.73
C GLN A 346 -22.16 -11.06 -18.86
N VAL A 347 -21.91 -9.78 -18.54
CA VAL A 347 -22.93 -8.71 -18.57
C VAL A 347 -22.24 -7.41 -18.95
#